data_AF-A0ABD3FJL2-F1
#
_entry.id   AF-A0ABD3FJL2-F1
#
_cell.length_a   1.000
_cell.length_b   1.000
_cell.length_c   1.000
_cell.angle_alpha   90.00
_cell.angle_beta   90.00
_cell.angle_gamma   90.00
#
_symmetry.space_group_name_H-M   'P 1'
#
loop_
_entity.id
_entity.type
_entity.pdbx_description
1 polymer ?
#
loop_
_entity_poly.entity_id
_entity_poly.type
_entity_poly.pdbx_seq_one_letter_code
_entity_poly.pdbx_strand_id
1 'polypeptide(L)'
;MRRTRASALAEASVAPQRLRSLRSSARNPPLSPPPVASMRRSSRRTSAIRTPTIKLEPHVLQDPKKEENTEQSQNLDENDSEDEEDRGMAEYERKRRENIERNLAFMQQMGVSTAKIEARTSVRDDPALEAKKQQQSIKRALQAARRAELLAQPLRKSRRLEGKKVEMEPIEAIDQFEMEKTRGPRPPRGSNLNVMDTVDGDSKAFLGGITADLEEEEELAEDTILDDDDGVDYTLADEDITKAVQERIYSVAFLPRADRVVVACGDKMGHVALWTPPSESSMKKDPSASPLAIYRPYRTPVSQLIFPDSTKLVSSSFDGTVSEFDLRAAETSVVYDASDSAGISSLVAASTAQCYYASCDDGTVRLIDRRTKRGKGSIYQLHEKKVNTVHQHPSLDFCVATASLDRTVCLWDARKMSSKKNTPLVTLPHHRSVNCAYFSPRDGAWLVTVGQDSYIDMFDTPSLSERKTSDTSPITLPNSVRVRHNNITGRWLTKLHAAWDPKRPNQFVIGCMEQPRRIQIFRAGRRRPVRELKSDNFASVHSINAFHPHLELIAGGNSSGRLALWRGKKTEKDKVKTEGVKTRRQG
;
A
#
# COMPACT_ATOMS: atom_id res chain seq x y z
N MET A 1 33.00 69.41 -22.35
CA MET A 1 34.36 69.04 -22.78
C MET A 1 34.78 67.73 -22.12
N ARG A 2 34.93 66.66 -22.92
CA ARG A 2 36.00 65.63 -22.90
C ARG A 2 36.45 65.09 -21.52
N ARG A 3 36.40 63.77 -21.22
CA ARG A 3 37.05 62.68 -21.97
C ARG A 3 36.56 61.28 -21.54
N THR A 4 36.42 60.43 -22.54
CA THR A 4 36.41 58.97 -22.55
C THR A 4 37.84 58.38 -22.58
N ARG A 5 38.01 57.11 -22.16
CA ARG A 5 38.93 56.04 -22.69
C ARG A 5 39.04 54.92 -21.61
N ALA A 6 38.88 53.62 -21.81
CA ALA A 6 39.09 52.68 -22.93
C ALA A 6 40.57 52.42 -23.33
N SER A 7 41.06 51.21 -23.05
CA SER A 7 42.12 50.43 -23.74
C SER A 7 41.98 48.96 -23.27
N ALA A 8 41.73 47.90 -24.05
CA ALA A 8 42.16 47.42 -25.37
C ALA A 8 43.57 46.75 -25.42
N LEU A 9 43.54 45.40 -25.50
CA LEU A 9 44.24 44.45 -26.40
C LEU A 9 45.78 44.25 -26.38
N ALA A 10 46.19 42.96 -26.26
CA ALA A 10 47.10 42.17 -27.14
C ALA A 10 47.48 40.83 -26.42
N GLU A 11 47.08 39.62 -26.83
CA GLU A 11 47.52 38.74 -27.94
C GLU A 11 48.97 38.19 -27.90
N ALA A 12 49.10 36.85 -27.76
CA ALA A 12 50.05 35.92 -28.42
C ALA A 12 49.95 34.54 -27.71
N SER A 13 49.28 33.50 -28.24
CA SER A 13 49.70 32.51 -29.26
C SER A 13 51.01 31.76 -28.94
N VAL A 14 50.92 30.44 -28.67
CA VAL A 14 51.75 29.33 -29.21
C VAL A 14 51.15 27.98 -28.73
N ALA A 15 50.91 27.07 -29.66
CA ALA A 15 50.67 25.63 -29.49
C ALA A 15 51.81 24.84 -30.20
N PRO A 16 51.78 23.51 -30.30
CA PRO A 16 51.76 22.46 -29.29
C PRO A 16 53.03 21.56 -29.38
N GLN A 17 53.30 20.72 -28.38
CA GLN A 17 54.26 19.60 -28.57
C GLN A 17 53.65 18.26 -28.15
N ARG A 18 53.84 17.28 -29.05
CA ARG A 18 53.35 15.91 -29.03
C ARG A 18 54.48 14.94 -28.65
N LEU A 19 54.09 13.93 -27.88
CA LEU A 19 54.49 12.51 -27.91
C LEU A 19 55.87 12.05 -27.41
N ARG A 20 55.86 11.16 -26.40
CA ARG A 20 56.12 9.70 -26.48
C ARG A 20 56.00 9.08 -25.07
N SER A 21 54.99 8.25 -24.79
CA SER A 21 54.95 6.78 -24.89
C SER A 21 55.90 6.01 -23.95
N LEU A 22 55.36 5.41 -22.88
CA LEU A 22 55.86 4.16 -22.31
C LEU A 22 54.68 3.27 -21.86
N ARG A 23 54.74 2.00 -22.29
CA ARG A 23 53.82 0.89 -22.02
C ARG A 23 54.31 0.10 -20.79
N SER A 24 53.38 -0.41 -19.98
CA SER A 24 53.43 -1.72 -19.30
C SER A 24 52.06 -1.99 -18.64
N SER A 25 51.14 -2.79 -19.18
CA SER A 25 51.03 -4.26 -19.14
C SER A 25 50.90 -4.88 -17.74
N ALA A 26 49.66 -5.11 -17.26
CA ALA A 26 49.26 -6.32 -16.52
C ALA A 26 47.72 -6.41 -16.31
N ARG A 27 47.10 -7.31 -17.09
CA ARG A 27 45.99 -8.25 -16.79
C ARG A 27 44.69 -7.76 -16.11
N ASN A 28 43.66 -7.62 -16.93
CA ASN A 28 42.23 -7.74 -16.55
C ASN A 28 41.80 -9.22 -16.45
N PRO A 29 40.94 -9.62 -15.49
CA PRO A 29 40.22 -10.89 -15.55
C PRO A 29 38.96 -10.79 -16.44
N PRO A 30 38.44 -11.91 -16.97
CA PRO A 30 37.51 -11.89 -18.10
C PRO A 30 36.06 -11.58 -17.70
N LEU A 31 35.37 -10.96 -18.66
CA LEU A 31 33.95 -10.69 -18.74
C LEU A 31 33.13 -11.99 -18.66
N SER A 32 32.12 -12.01 -17.79
CA SER A 32 31.07 -13.03 -17.78
C SER A 32 30.04 -12.78 -18.89
N PRO A 33 29.59 -13.81 -19.63
CA PRO A 33 28.57 -13.66 -20.66
C PRO A 33 27.15 -13.58 -20.06
N PRO A 34 26.18 -13.03 -20.80
CA PRO A 34 24.81 -12.82 -20.32
C PRO A 34 24.01 -14.14 -20.28
N PRO A 35 23.00 -14.29 -19.40
CA PRO A 35 22.13 -15.45 -19.44
C PRO A 35 21.15 -15.32 -20.61
N VAL A 36 21.30 -16.20 -21.60
CA VAL A 36 20.37 -16.39 -22.72
C VAL A 36 19.21 -17.29 -22.29
N ALA A 37 18.04 -16.97 -22.84
CA ALA A 37 16.74 -17.61 -22.70
C ALA A 37 16.73 -19.14 -22.64
N SER A 38 15.97 -19.70 -21.69
CA SER A 38 15.52 -21.09 -21.77
C SER A 38 14.13 -21.16 -22.43
N MET A 39 14.13 -21.44 -23.73
CA MET A 39 12.96 -21.94 -24.46
C MET A 39 12.68 -23.41 -24.07
N ARG A 40 11.38 -23.70 -24.05
CA ARG A 40 10.71 -25.00 -23.99
C ARG A 40 11.44 -26.15 -24.73
N ARG A 41 11.38 -27.37 -24.15
CA ARG A 41 11.01 -28.66 -24.81
C ARG A 41 11.10 -29.80 -23.79
N SER A 42 10.00 -30.51 -23.50
CA SER A 42 9.46 -31.71 -24.16
C SER A 42 10.04 -33.05 -23.67
N SER A 43 9.21 -33.78 -22.93
CA SER A 43 8.94 -35.24 -22.96
C SER A 43 9.97 -36.21 -23.56
N ARG A 44 10.44 -37.20 -22.78
CA ARG A 44 10.05 -38.65 -22.80
C ARG A 44 11.14 -39.57 -22.19
N ARG A 45 10.63 -40.60 -21.47
CA ARG A 45 11.08 -42.02 -21.36
C ARG A 45 12.43 -42.35 -20.69
N THR A 46 12.41 -42.90 -19.47
CA THR A 46 12.35 -44.33 -19.03
C THR A 46 13.70 -45.07 -19.04
N SER A 47 14.13 -45.54 -17.86
CA SER A 47 14.62 -46.90 -17.63
C SER A 47 14.59 -47.24 -16.13
N ALA A 48 14.42 -48.53 -15.84
CA ALA A 48 13.97 -49.12 -14.58
C ALA A 48 15.01 -50.07 -14.00
N ILE A 49 15.02 -50.27 -12.67
CA ILE A 49 15.53 -51.46 -11.94
C ILE A 49 14.63 -51.60 -10.69
N ARG A 50 13.58 -52.44 -10.68
CA ARG A 50 13.46 -53.88 -10.37
C ARG A 50 13.81 -54.29 -8.93
N THR A 51 12.77 -54.62 -8.15
CA THR A 51 12.77 -55.61 -7.06
C THR A 51 11.70 -56.68 -7.34
N PRO A 52 11.89 -57.94 -6.91
CA PRO A 52 11.15 -59.09 -7.45
C PRO A 52 9.86 -59.40 -6.69
N THR A 53 8.86 -59.87 -7.44
CA THR A 53 7.63 -60.51 -6.98
C THR A 53 7.72 -62.02 -7.16
N ILE A 54 7.21 -62.80 -6.20
CA ILE A 54 6.72 -64.16 -6.46
C ILE A 54 5.29 -64.23 -5.92
N LYS A 55 4.35 -64.48 -6.83
CA LYS A 55 2.99 -64.98 -6.58
C LYS A 55 3.02 -66.49 -6.80
N LEU A 56 2.11 -67.25 -6.18
CA LEU A 56 1.09 -68.06 -6.88
C LEU A 56 0.20 -68.83 -5.88
N GLU A 57 -1.04 -69.02 -6.33
CA GLU A 57 -2.24 -69.56 -5.65
C GLU A 57 -2.33 -71.12 -5.73
N PRO A 58 -3.51 -71.79 -5.70
CA PRO A 58 -4.33 -72.19 -4.53
C PRO A 58 -4.72 -73.71 -4.53
N HIS A 59 -5.66 -74.06 -3.63
CA HIS A 59 -6.61 -75.21 -3.62
C HIS A 59 -6.26 -76.55 -2.94
N VAL A 60 -7.01 -76.79 -1.83
CA VAL A 60 -7.93 -77.91 -1.52
C VAL A 60 -7.39 -79.34 -1.56
N LEU A 61 -7.58 -80.06 -0.45
CA LEU A 61 -8.22 -81.40 -0.37
C LEU A 61 -8.56 -81.75 1.10
N GLN A 62 -9.70 -82.42 1.28
CA GLN A 62 -10.39 -82.76 2.54
C GLN A 62 -9.79 -83.96 3.28
N ASP A 63 -10.15 -84.05 4.56
CA ASP A 63 -9.87 -85.08 5.57
C ASP A 63 -10.18 -86.53 5.13
N PRO A 64 -9.71 -87.55 5.90
CA PRO A 64 -10.60 -88.10 6.93
C PRO A 64 -9.94 -88.57 8.26
N LYS A 65 -10.81 -88.66 9.26
CA LYS A 65 -10.66 -89.17 10.65
C LYS A 65 -10.16 -90.63 10.74
N LYS A 66 -9.51 -90.99 11.87
CA LYS A 66 -9.98 -92.01 12.83
C LYS A 66 -9.13 -92.10 14.11
N GLU A 67 -9.80 -92.59 15.14
CA GLU A 67 -9.53 -92.61 16.58
C GLU A 67 -8.45 -93.62 17.01
N GLU A 68 -7.85 -93.44 18.20
CA GLU A 68 -8.07 -94.31 19.38
C GLU A 68 -7.35 -93.81 20.65
N ASN A 69 -8.01 -94.07 21.78
CA ASN A 69 -7.73 -93.63 23.16
C ASN A 69 -6.69 -94.49 23.90
N THR A 70 -5.99 -93.90 24.88
CA THR A 70 -5.89 -94.40 26.28
C THR A 70 -5.23 -93.29 27.14
N GLU A 71 -5.97 -92.51 27.94
CA GLU A 71 -6.47 -92.71 29.31
C GLU A 71 -5.45 -92.53 30.48
N GLN A 72 -5.91 -91.75 31.47
CA GLN A 72 -5.52 -91.62 32.90
C GLN A 72 -4.47 -90.54 33.25
N SER A 73 -4.84 -89.33 33.69
CA SER A 73 -5.56 -88.86 34.89
C SER A 73 -4.66 -88.73 36.15
N GLN A 74 -4.51 -87.48 36.64
CA GLN A 74 -4.94 -87.06 37.99
C GLN A 74 -4.71 -85.55 38.20
N ASN A 75 -5.72 -84.94 38.82
CA ASN A 75 -6.02 -83.52 38.97
C ASN A 75 -5.17 -82.79 40.03
N LEU A 76 -5.12 -81.45 39.99
CA LEU A 76 -5.83 -80.54 40.94
C LEU A 76 -5.38 -79.07 40.78
N ASP A 77 -6.40 -78.21 40.56
CA ASP A 77 -6.63 -76.81 40.99
C ASP A 77 -5.69 -75.70 40.50
N GLU A 78 -6.06 -74.89 39.49
CA GLU A 78 -6.93 -73.69 39.54
C GLU A 78 -6.31 -72.45 40.23
N ASN A 79 -5.82 -71.51 39.41
CA ASN A 79 -6.10 -70.06 39.50
C ASN A 79 -5.47 -69.33 38.29
N ASP A 80 -6.14 -69.40 37.14
CA ASP A 80 -5.93 -68.50 36.00
C ASP A 80 -7.10 -67.51 35.99
N SER A 81 -6.88 -66.31 36.51
CA SER A 81 -7.91 -65.25 36.54
C SER A 81 -7.39 -63.87 36.16
N GLU A 82 -6.28 -63.77 35.42
CA GLU A 82 -5.75 -62.49 34.95
C GLU A 82 -5.74 -62.30 33.41
N ASP A 83 -6.05 -63.32 32.61
CA ASP A 83 -5.81 -63.29 31.15
C ASP A 83 -7.03 -62.96 30.25
N GLU A 84 -8.20 -62.62 30.81
CA GLU A 84 -9.40 -62.28 30.01
C GLU A 84 -9.68 -60.76 29.87
N GLU A 85 -8.92 -59.87 30.51
CA GLU A 85 -9.09 -58.41 30.31
C GLU A 85 -8.27 -57.83 29.14
N ASP A 86 -7.31 -58.57 28.60
CA ASP A 86 -6.31 -58.02 27.66
C ASP A 86 -6.60 -58.30 26.17
N ARG A 87 -7.70 -59.00 25.84
CA ARG A 87 -8.07 -59.33 24.44
C ARG A 87 -8.78 -58.20 23.68
N GLY A 88 -9.11 -57.09 24.34
CA GLY A 88 -9.84 -55.95 23.74
C GLY A 88 -9.03 -54.66 23.58
N MET A 89 -7.81 -54.57 24.09
CA MET A 89 -7.07 -53.31 24.22
C MET A 89 -6.05 -53.11 23.09
N ALA A 90 -5.95 -51.88 22.57
CA ALA A 90 -5.04 -51.56 21.48
C ALA A 90 -3.57 -51.75 21.92
N GLU A 91 -2.68 -52.19 21.01
CA GLU A 91 -1.27 -52.49 21.32
C GLU A 91 -0.53 -51.34 22.04
N TYR A 92 -0.95 -50.11 21.77
CA TYR A 92 -0.44 -48.91 22.43
C TYR A 92 -0.79 -48.84 23.92
N GLU A 93 -2.00 -49.23 24.31
CA GLU A 93 -2.48 -49.17 25.70
C GLU A 93 -1.81 -50.24 26.56
N ARG A 94 -1.59 -51.44 26.01
CA ARG A 94 -0.80 -52.49 26.65
C ARG A 94 0.64 -52.05 26.90
N LYS A 95 1.29 -51.47 25.89
CA LYS A 95 2.67 -50.96 26.01
C LYS A 95 2.78 -49.77 26.98
N ARG A 96 1.72 -48.98 27.09
CA ARG A 96 1.63 -47.89 28.07
C ARG A 96 1.49 -48.44 29.49
N ARG A 97 0.71 -49.51 29.71
CA ARG A 97 0.50 -50.15 31.00
C ARG A 97 1.77 -50.84 31.51
N GLU A 98 2.45 -51.60 30.65
CA GLU A 98 3.76 -52.20 30.96
C GLU A 98 4.80 -51.14 31.36
N ASN A 99 4.81 -49.98 30.69
CA ASN A 99 5.71 -48.89 31.05
C ASN A 99 5.35 -48.25 32.40
N ILE A 100 4.06 -48.16 32.73
CA ILE A 100 3.61 -47.66 34.03
C ILE A 100 4.02 -48.63 35.13
N GLU A 101 3.84 -49.93 34.93
CA GLU A 101 4.23 -50.97 35.88
C GLU A 101 5.74 -51.05 36.06
N ARG A 102 6.51 -51.02 34.97
CA ARG A 102 7.98 -50.99 35.04
C ARG A 102 8.49 -49.76 35.80
N ASN A 103 7.86 -48.60 35.61
CA ASN A 103 8.20 -47.39 36.34
C ASN A 103 7.77 -47.45 37.82
N LEU A 104 6.63 -48.06 38.13
CA LEU A 104 6.18 -48.26 39.52
C LEU A 104 7.10 -49.23 40.27
N ALA A 105 7.46 -50.35 39.65
CA ALA A 105 8.41 -51.32 40.20
C ALA A 105 9.79 -50.68 40.44
N PHE A 106 10.27 -49.87 39.48
CA PHE A 106 11.51 -49.12 39.63
C PHE A 106 11.46 -48.11 40.79
N MET A 107 10.34 -47.40 40.94
CA MET A 107 10.14 -46.45 42.04
C MET A 107 10.04 -47.13 43.42
N GLN A 108 9.45 -48.32 43.48
CA GLN A 108 9.42 -49.15 44.69
C GLN A 108 10.80 -49.67 45.05
N GLN A 109 11.59 -50.11 44.05
CA GLN A 109 12.97 -50.59 44.25
C GLN A 109 13.91 -49.48 44.74
N MET A 110 13.64 -48.22 44.36
CA MET A 110 14.35 -47.03 44.84
C MET A 110 13.85 -46.50 46.21
N GLY A 111 12.97 -47.24 46.89
CA GLY A 111 12.52 -46.95 48.26
C GLY A 111 11.59 -45.73 48.38
N VAL A 112 11.01 -45.26 47.28
CA VAL A 112 10.08 -44.12 47.28
C VAL A 112 8.67 -44.65 47.45
N SER A 113 8.13 -44.62 48.68
CA SER A 113 6.74 -45.01 48.91
C SER A 113 5.80 -44.01 48.23
N THR A 114 4.82 -44.52 47.47
CA THR A 114 3.80 -43.74 46.75
C THR A 114 3.03 -42.79 47.69
N ALA A 115 2.81 -43.21 48.94
CA ALA A 115 2.23 -42.40 50.01
C ALA A 115 3.07 -41.15 50.38
N LYS A 116 4.40 -41.18 50.20
CA LYS A 116 5.30 -40.05 50.51
C LYS A 116 5.33 -39.01 49.40
N ILE A 117 4.92 -39.37 48.18
CA ILE A 117 4.70 -38.44 47.07
C ILE A 117 3.33 -37.76 47.21
N GLU A 118 2.28 -38.52 47.57
CA GLU A 118 0.94 -37.97 47.83
C GLU A 118 0.93 -36.94 48.97
N ALA A 119 1.67 -37.23 50.05
CA ALA A 119 1.86 -36.29 51.17
C ALA A 119 2.73 -35.05 50.83
N ARG A 120 3.48 -35.08 49.72
CA ARG A 120 4.22 -33.90 49.21
C ARG A 120 3.42 -33.09 48.20
N THR A 121 2.38 -33.68 47.60
CA THR A 121 1.48 -33.00 46.64
C THR A 121 0.27 -32.35 47.29
N SER A 122 0.00 -32.59 48.59
CA SER A 122 -0.93 -31.79 49.39
C SER A 122 -0.34 -30.41 49.73
N VAL A 123 -0.10 -29.63 48.68
CA VAL A 123 0.17 -28.20 48.78
C VAL A 123 -1.13 -27.56 49.27
N ARG A 124 -1.04 -26.82 50.39
CA ARG A 124 -2.15 -26.06 51.00
C ARG A 124 -3.06 -25.43 49.96
N ASP A 125 -4.36 -25.60 50.15
CA ASP A 125 -5.43 -25.12 49.27
C ASP A 125 -5.42 -23.58 49.21
N ASP A 126 -4.71 -23.03 48.22
CA ASP A 126 -4.77 -21.62 47.85
C ASP A 126 -5.83 -21.44 46.75
N PRO A 127 -7.01 -20.85 47.04
CA PRO A 127 -8.12 -20.77 46.08
C PRO A 127 -7.77 -19.98 44.82
N ALA A 128 -6.82 -19.04 44.90
CA ALA A 128 -6.33 -18.29 43.74
C ALA A 128 -5.51 -19.16 42.77
N LEU A 129 -4.81 -20.18 43.28
CA LEU A 129 -3.96 -21.05 42.48
C LEU A 129 -4.79 -22.16 41.81
N GLU A 130 -5.86 -22.62 42.47
CA GLU A 130 -6.89 -23.46 41.87
C GLU A 130 -7.67 -22.75 40.76
N ALA A 131 -8.10 -21.50 40.97
CA ALA A 131 -8.77 -20.72 39.92
C ALA A 131 -7.89 -20.56 38.67
N LYS A 132 -6.57 -20.36 38.85
CA LYS A 132 -5.61 -20.26 37.74
C LYS A 132 -5.39 -21.61 37.03
N LYS A 133 -5.39 -22.72 37.77
CA LYS A 133 -5.36 -24.08 37.19
C LYS A 133 -6.63 -24.38 36.40
N GLN A 134 -7.80 -23.99 36.90
CA GLN A 134 -9.08 -24.14 36.21
C GLN A 134 -9.14 -23.29 34.92
N GLN A 135 -8.66 -22.05 34.96
CA GLN A 135 -8.57 -21.23 33.75
C GLN A 135 -7.61 -21.83 32.69
N GLN A 136 -6.50 -22.43 33.12
CA GLN A 136 -5.59 -23.10 32.21
C GLN A 136 -6.16 -24.41 31.66
N SER A 137 -6.91 -25.18 32.45
CA SER A 137 -7.56 -26.41 31.97
C SER A 137 -8.66 -26.10 30.97
N ILE A 138 -9.47 -25.06 31.21
CA ILE A 138 -10.49 -24.56 30.26
C ILE A 138 -9.82 -24.12 28.95
N LYS A 139 -8.70 -23.38 29.02
CA LYS A 139 -7.96 -22.94 27.82
C LYS A 139 -7.40 -24.12 27.02
N ARG A 140 -6.89 -25.15 27.70
CA ARG A 140 -6.39 -26.38 27.06
C ARG A 140 -7.54 -27.19 26.44
N ALA A 141 -8.66 -27.31 27.11
CA ALA A 141 -9.86 -27.98 26.61
C ALA A 141 -10.39 -27.29 25.34
N LEU A 142 -10.45 -25.95 25.35
CA LEU A 142 -10.91 -25.16 24.19
C LEU A 142 -9.94 -25.29 23.00
N GLN A 143 -8.63 -25.34 23.26
CA GLN A 143 -7.62 -25.55 22.22
C GLN A 143 -7.68 -26.98 21.64
N ALA A 144 -7.95 -27.98 22.48
CA ALA A 144 -8.14 -29.37 22.06
C ALA A 144 -9.42 -29.53 21.23
N ALA A 145 -10.53 -28.91 21.65
CA ALA A 145 -11.79 -28.89 20.90
C ALA A 145 -11.61 -28.24 19.52
N ARG A 146 -10.93 -27.10 19.44
CA ARG A 146 -10.62 -26.42 18.17
C ARG A 146 -9.74 -27.24 17.24
N ARG A 147 -8.83 -28.04 17.81
CA ARG A 147 -7.97 -28.96 17.05
C ARG A 147 -8.74 -30.18 16.55
N ALA A 148 -9.65 -30.72 17.36
CA ALA A 148 -10.56 -31.79 16.96
C ALA A 148 -11.52 -31.31 15.85
N GLU A 149 -12.03 -30.09 15.94
CA GLU A 149 -12.87 -29.47 14.91
C GLU A 149 -12.11 -29.29 13.58
N LEU A 150 -10.84 -28.85 13.62
CA LEU A 150 -9.98 -28.78 12.43
C LEU A 150 -9.67 -30.15 11.82
N LEU A 151 -9.64 -31.21 12.63
CA LEU A 151 -9.44 -32.60 12.16
C LEU A 151 -10.75 -33.24 11.66
N ALA A 152 -11.90 -32.77 12.14
CA ALA A 152 -13.24 -33.20 11.71
C ALA A 152 -13.71 -32.50 10.42
N GLN A 153 -13.12 -31.35 10.08
CA GLN A 153 -13.30 -30.77 8.76
C GLN A 153 -12.77 -31.73 7.69
N PRO A 154 -13.49 -31.95 6.58
CA PRO A 154 -13.05 -32.86 5.54
C PRO A 154 -11.72 -32.37 4.99
N LEU A 155 -10.65 -33.13 5.26
CA LEU A 155 -9.33 -32.91 4.66
C LEU A 155 -9.50 -32.89 3.15
N ARG A 156 -9.27 -31.72 2.54
CA ARG A 156 -9.28 -31.56 1.08
C ARG A 156 -8.17 -32.42 0.49
N LYS A 157 -8.51 -33.64 0.09
CA LYS A 157 -7.59 -34.54 -0.60
C LYS A 157 -7.22 -33.91 -1.95
N SER A 158 -5.94 -33.86 -2.24
CA SER A 158 -5.45 -33.41 -3.54
C SER A 158 -5.95 -34.38 -4.62
N ARG A 159 -6.80 -33.90 -5.54
CA ARG A 159 -7.29 -34.64 -6.72
C ARG A 159 -6.16 -35.15 -7.63
N ARG A 160 -4.91 -34.75 -7.38
CA ARG A 160 -3.71 -35.23 -8.07
C ARG A 160 -3.31 -36.64 -7.66
N LEU A 161 -3.70 -37.09 -6.47
CA LEU A 161 -3.44 -38.45 -5.97
C LEU A 161 -4.47 -39.50 -6.46
N GLU A 162 -5.63 -39.06 -6.97
CA GLU A 162 -6.71 -39.93 -7.47
C GLU A 162 -6.66 -40.22 -8.98
N GLY A 163 -5.60 -39.78 -9.69
CA GLY A 163 -5.37 -40.16 -11.08
C GLY A 163 -6.38 -39.66 -12.12
N LYS A 164 -7.43 -38.91 -11.74
CA LYS A 164 -8.38 -38.31 -12.68
C LYS A 164 -7.72 -37.15 -13.44
N LYS A 165 -7.56 -37.31 -14.75
CA LYS A 165 -7.17 -36.21 -15.64
C LYS A 165 -8.28 -35.16 -15.69
N VAL A 166 -7.88 -33.90 -15.57
CA VAL A 166 -8.79 -32.75 -15.72
C VAL A 166 -8.97 -32.51 -17.21
N GLU A 167 -10.20 -32.66 -17.71
CA GLU A 167 -10.61 -31.94 -18.92
C GLU A 167 -10.64 -30.46 -18.55
N MET A 168 -9.64 -29.73 -19.04
CA MET A 168 -9.63 -28.27 -18.94
C MET A 168 -10.43 -27.75 -20.12
N GLU A 169 -11.70 -27.45 -19.88
CA GLU A 169 -12.34 -26.35 -20.59
C GLU A 169 -11.43 -25.11 -20.44
N PRO A 170 -11.10 -24.40 -21.52
CA PRO A 170 -10.30 -23.20 -21.43
C PRO A 170 -11.04 -22.24 -20.52
N ILE A 171 -10.46 -21.94 -19.37
CA ILE A 171 -10.91 -20.82 -18.56
C ILE A 171 -10.55 -19.58 -19.39
N GLU A 172 -11.50 -19.07 -20.17
CA GLU A 172 -11.48 -17.68 -20.62
C GLU A 172 -11.13 -16.86 -19.40
N ALA A 173 -10.09 -16.02 -19.53
CA ALA A 173 -9.47 -15.30 -18.43
C ALA A 173 -10.55 -14.78 -17.48
N ILE A 174 -10.69 -15.42 -16.30
CA ILE A 174 -11.63 -14.97 -15.29
C ILE A 174 -11.22 -13.55 -14.95
N ASP A 175 -12.01 -12.62 -15.46
CA ASP A 175 -11.82 -11.22 -15.20
C ASP A 175 -11.98 -11.03 -13.69
N GLN A 176 -10.99 -10.42 -13.04
CA GLN A 176 -10.99 -10.25 -11.58
C GLN A 176 -12.24 -9.46 -11.10
N PHE A 177 -12.94 -8.81 -12.03
CA PHE A 177 -14.18 -8.08 -11.85
C PHE A 177 -15.44 -8.95 -11.63
N GLU A 178 -15.54 -10.17 -12.15
CA GLU A 178 -16.77 -10.97 -11.98
C GLU A 178 -16.96 -11.50 -10.55
N MET A 179 -15.87 -11.74 -9.82
CA MET A 179 -15.93 -12.10 -8.40
C MET A 179 -16.31 -10.92 -7.47
N GLU A 180 -16.28 -9.67 -7.95
CA GLU A 180 -16.67 -8.50 -7.17
C GLU A 180 -18.18 -8.22 -7.23
N LYS A 181 -18.87 -8.68 -8.27
CA LYS A 181 -20.35 -8.58 -8.36
C LYS A 181 -21.08 -9.43 -7.31
N THR A 182 -20.42 -10.43 -6.71
CA THR A 182 -21.01 -11.38 -5.76
C THR A 182 -20.65 -11.14 -4.29
N ARG A 183 -19.87 -10.10 -3.98
CA ARG A 183 -19.51 -9.79 -2.58
C ARG A 183 -20.49 -8.78 -1.98
N GLY A 184 -21.48 -9.29 -1.26
CA GLY A 184 -22.27 -8.50 -0.31
C GLY A 184 -21.39 -7.87 0.79
N PRO A 185 -21.85 -6.80 1.44
CA PRO A 185 -21.10 -6.13 2.50
C PRO A 185 -20.77 -7.13 3.62
N ARG A 186 -19.48 -7.29 3.92
CA ARG A 186 -19.04 -8.04 5.10
C ARG A 186 -19.09 -7.09 6.29
N PRO A 187 -19.78 -7.41 7.39
CA PRO A 187 -19.65 -6.64 8.61
C PRO A 187 -18.19 -6.76 9.12
N PRO A 188 -17.63 -5.68 9.71
CA PRO A 188 -16.26 -5.71 10.22
C PRO A 188 -16.12 -6.79 11.31
N ARG A 189 -15.08 -7.62 11.20
CA ARG A 189 -14.64 -8.43 12.35
C ARG A 189 -13.93 -7.52 13.34
N GLY A 190 -14.61 -7.14 14.42
CA GLY A 190 -14.00 -6.71 15.68
C GLY A 190 -13.14 -5.45 15.65
N SER A 191 -13.38 -4.53 14.71
CA SER A 191 -12.87 -3.15 14.80
C SER A 191 -14.07 -2.22 14.92
N ASN A 192 -14.03 -1.26 15.85
CA ASN A 192 -14.97 -0.14 15.95
C ASN A 192 -14.80 0.80 14.74
N LEU A 193 -15.00 0.28 13.54
CA LEU A 193 -15.03 1.07 12.33
C LEU A 193 -16.48 1.52 12.20
N ASN A 194 -16.77 2.73 12.68
CA ASN A 194 -18.07 3.35 12.51
C ASN A 194 -18.28 3.54 11.00
N VAL A 195 -19.11 2.66 10.43
CA VAL A 195 -19.62 2.84 9.07
C VAL A 195 -20.76 3.84 9.22
N MET A 196 -20.53 5.08 8.80
CA MET A 196 -21.59 6.07 8.75
C MET A 196 -22.42 5.80 7.51
N ASP A 197 -23.72 5.62 7.68
CA ASP A 197 -24.63 6.02 6.63
C ASP A 197 -24.78 7.55 6.72
N THR A 198 -24.89 8.23 5.57
CA THR A 198 -24.98 9.70 5.45
C THR A 198 -26.19 10.32 6.18
N VAL A 199 -26.93 9.52 6.95
CA VAL A 199 -28.17 9.86 7.66
C VAL A 199 -28.02 9.79 9.19
N ASP A 200 -26.91 9.27 9.73
CA ASP A 200 -26.76 9.10 11.18
C ASP A 200 -26.54 10.45 11.90
N GLY A 201 -27.10 10.59 13.10
CA GLY A 201 -27.01 11.82 13.91
C GLY A 201 -25.58 12.21 14.29
N ASP A 202 -24.76 11.24 14.67
CA ASP A 202 -23.35 11.44 15.05
C ASP A 202 -22.51 11.93 13.87
N SER A 203 -22.81 11.45 12.67
CA SER A 203 -22.19 11.85 11.40
C SER A 203 -22.46 13.30 11.08
N LYS A 204 -23.72 13.71 11.23
CA LYS A 204 -24.13 15.10 11.05
C LYS A 204 -23.50 15.99 12.11
N ALA A 205 -23.34 15.52 13.34
CA ALA A 205 -22.64 16.27 14.39
C ALA A 205 -21.14 16.44 14.07
N PHE A 206 -20.46 15.39 13.60
CA PHE A 206 -19.06 15.48 13.17
C PHE A 206 -18.87 16.44 11.99
N LEU A 207 -19.71 16.32 10.95
CA LEU A 207 -19.68 17.19 9.77
C LEU A 207 -20.08 18.63 10.11
N GLY A 208 -21.06 18.82 11.00
CA GLY A 208 -21.41 20.10 11.59
C GLY A 208 -20.21 20.73 12.29
N GLY A 209 -19.46 19.93 13.06
CA GLY A 209 -18.20 20.35 13.67
C GLY A 209 -17.09 20.71 12.66
N ILE A 210 -17.12 20.21 11.43
CA ILE A 210 -16.19 20.64 10.36
C ILE A 210 -16.65 21.97 9.72
N THR A 211 -17.96 22.22 9.68
CA THR A 211 -18.59 23.30 8.91
C THR A 211 -19.11 24.48 9.75
N ALA A 212 -19.06 24.39 11.08
CA ALA A 212 -19.71 25.29 12.04
C ALA A 212 -19.35 26.79 11.93
N ASP A 213 -18.21 27.14 11.32
CA ASP A 213 -17.71 28.52 11.31
C ASP A 213 -17.59 29.10 9.89
N LEU A 214 -18.30 28.53 8.91
CA LEU A 214 -18.27 29.03 7.53
C LEU A 214 -19.21 30.23 7.27
N GLU A 215 -19.72 30.88 8.33
CA GLU A 215 -20.62 32.06 8.23
C GLU A 215 -19.88 33.36 7.93
N GLU A 216 -18.57 33.42 8.19
CA GLU A 216 -17.70 34.44 7.63
C GLU A 216 -17.18 33.91 6.29
N GLU A 217 -17.30 34.69 5.21
CA GLU A 217 -16.56 34.47 3.97
C GLU A 217 -15.06 34.57 4.32
N GLU A 218 -14.48 33.52 4.88
CA GLU A 218 -13.03 33.39 5.03
C GLU A 218 -12.49 33.33 3.61
N GLU A 219 -12.00 34.47 3.13
CA GLU A 219 -11.08 34.53 1.99
C GLU A 219 -10.06 33.41 2.20
N LEU A 220 -9.99 32.46 1.26
CA LEU A 220 -8.99 31.39 1.25
C LEU A 220 -7.66 32.02 1.64
N ALA A 221 -7.17 31.73 2.86
CA ALA A 221 -6.00 32.41 3.41
C ALA A 221 -4.91 32.38 2.35
N GLU A 222 -4.46 33.57 1.91
CA GLU A 222 -3.56 33.69 0.76
C GLU A 222 -2.47 32.64 0.86
N ASP A 223 -2.32 31.83 -0.19
CA ASP A 223 -1.34 30.74 -0.20
C ASP A 223 0.01 31.34 0.22
N THR A 224 0.49 30.99 1.42
CA THR A 224 1.70 31.62 1.97
C THR A 224 2.90 30.92 1.36
N ILE A 225 3.69 31.63 0.53
CA ILE A 225 4.96 31.10 0.02
C ILE A 225 5.97 31.16 1.15
N LEU A 226 6.53 30.01 1.50
CA LEU A 226 7.64 29.93 2.42
C LEU A 226 8.92 29.71 1.62
N ASP A 227 10.01 30.31 2.08
CA ASP A 227 11.33 29.97 1.58
C ASP A 227 11.58 28.46 1.77
N ASP A 228 12.46 27.90 0.93
CA ASP A 228 12.91 26.52 1.03
C ASP A 228 13.77 26.33 2.31
N ASP A 229 13.11 26.29 3.46
CA ASP A 229 13.69 26.09 4.77
C ASP A 229 13.85 24.59 5.05
N ASP A 230 15.09 24.16 5.30
CA ASP A 230 15.42 22.79 5.68
C ASP A 230 15.24 22.56 7.20
N GLY A 231 14.96 23.63 7.96
CA GLY A 231 14.91 23.68 9.42
C GLY A 231 13.66 23.09 10.08
N VAL A 232 12.76 22.42 9.34
CA VAL A 232 11.57 21.76 9.90
C VAL A 232 11.86 20.29 10.19
N ASP A 233 11.68 19.89 11.45
CA ASP A 233 11.72 18.49 11.90
C ASP A 233 10.31 17.93 12.03
N TYR A 234 10.03 16.81 11.36
CA TYR A 234 8.74 16.13 11.47
C TYR A 234 8.81 14.94 12.44
N THR A 235 7.85 14.87 13.35
CA THR A 235 7.69 13.77 14.31
C THR A 235 6.32 13.10 14.17
N LEU A 236 6.23 11.81 14.48
CA LEU A 236 5.00 11.03 14.46
C LEU A 236 4.73 10.43 15.84
N ALA A 237 3.65 10.88 16.48
CA ALA A 237 3.16 10.34 17.75
C ALA A 237 2.19 9.16 17.51
N ASP A 238 1.97 8.33 18.53
CA ASP A 238 1.00 7.23 18.46
C ASP A 238 -0.45 7.71 18.30
N GLU A 239 -0.79 8.84 18.92
CA GLU A 239 -2.11 9.47 18.85
C GLU A 239 -2.44 10.03 17.45
N ASP A 240 -1.39 10.34 16.67
CA ASP A 240 -1.48 10.83 15.29
C ASP A 240 -1.61 9.69 14.26
N ILE A 241 -1.91 8.46 14.72
CA ILE A 241 -2.12 7.28 13.87
C ILE A 241 -3.52 6.74 14.11
N THR A 242 -4.28 6.56 13.04
CA THR A 242 -5.63 5.98 13.10
C THR A 242 -5.85 4.94 12.02
N LYS A 243 -6.71 3.95 12.31
CA LYS A 243 -7.23 3.01 11.30
C LYS A 243 -8.48 3.63 10.65
N ALA A 244 -8.26 4.45 9.62
CA ALA A 244 -9.33 5.20 8.97
C ALA A 244 -10.23 4.34 8.08
N VAL A 245 -9.68 3.38 7.35
CA VAL A 245 -10.41 2.53 6.39
C VAL A 245 -9.96 1.08 6.52
N GLN A 246 -10.73 0.09 6.05
CA GLN A 246 -10.38 -1.32 6.24
C GLN A 246 -9.24 -1.78 5.34
N GLU A 247 -9.22 -1.30 4.10
CA GLU A 247 -8.32 -1.75 3.04
C GLU A 247 -7.23 -0.72 2.74
N ARG A 248 -6.35 -1.07 1.81
CA ARG A 248 -5.27 -0.18 1.32
C ARG A 248 -5.79 1.18 0.87
N ILE A 249 -5.11 2.23 1.30
CA ILE A 249 -5.37 3.62 0.89
C ILE A 249 -4.81 3.88 -0.52
N TYR A 250 -5.64 4.44 -1.39
CA TYR A 250 -5.29 4.84 -2.76
C TYR A 250 -5.11 6.35 -2.91
N SER A 251 -5.80 7.15 -2.09
CA SER A 251 -5.83 8.60 -2.18
C SER A 251 -5.91 9.24 -0.79
N VAL A 252 -5.27 10.39 -0.63
CA VAL A 252 -5.28 11.20 0.60
C VAL A 252 -5.37 12.67 0.21
N ALA A 253 -6.17 13.46 0.92
CA ALA A 253 -6.27 14.91 0.73
C ALA A 253 -6.52 15.63 2.07
N PHE A 254 -6.02 16.86 2.20
CA PHE A 254 -6.32 17.73 3.34
C PHE A 254 -7.45 18.68 3.00
N LEU A 255 -8.33 18.95 3.97
CA LEU A 255 -9.20 20.11 3.91
C LEU A 255 -8.33 21.38 3.92
N PRO A 256 -8.51 22.32 2.97
CA PRO A 256 -7.68 23.51 2.85
C PRO A 256 -8.10 24.58 3.87
N ARG A 257 -7.89 24.28 5.15
CA ARG A 257 -8.23 25.14 6.30
C ARG A 257 -7.11 25.14 7.32
N ALA A 258 -6.79 26.30 7.90
CA ALA A 258 -5.70 26.41 8.88
C ALA A 258 -6.17 26.27 10.34
N ASP A 259 -7.44 26.57 10.61
CA ASP A 259 -8.06 26.55 11.94
C ASP A 259 -8.35 25.12 12.43
N ARG A 260 -8.62 24.18 11.51
CA ARG A 260 -8.87 22.78 11.82
C ARG A 260 -8.18 21.85 10.83
N VAL A 261 -7.71 20.72 11.34
CA VAL A 261 -7.05 19.69 10.53
C VAL A 261 -8.04 18.59 10.23
N VAL A 262 -8.35 18.38 8.95
CA VAL A 262 -9.16 17.25 8.49
C VAL A 262 -8.42 16.56 7.35
N VAL A 263 -8.29 15.24 7.44
CA VAL A 263 -7.66 14.39 6.42
C VAL A 263 -8.71 13.47 5.83
N ALA A 264 -8.90 13.56 4.52
CA ALA A 264 -9.70 12.60 3.76
C ALA A 264 -8.80 11.47 3.23
N CYS A 265 -9.27 10.22 3.27
CA CYS A 265 -8.63 9.12 2.57
C CYS A 265 -9.61 8.18 1.89
N GLY A 266 -9.17 7.58 0.79
CA GLY A 266 -9.97 6.66 -0.02
C GLY A 266 -9.33 5.29 -0.10
N ASP A 267 -10.12 4.22 0.03
CA ASP A 267 -9.62 2.84 0.07
C ASP A 267 -9.88 2.03 -1.22
N LYS A 268 -9.39 0.79 -1.23
CA LYS A 268 -9.56 -0.15 -2.35
C LYS A 268 -11.03 -0.54 -2.61
N MET A 269 -11.89 -0.51 -1.61
CA MET A 269 -13.28 -0.99 -1.70
C MET A 269 -14.29 0.12 -1.94
N GLY A 270 -13.81 1.35 -2.11
CA GLY A 270 -14.64 2.51 -2.40
C GLY A 270 -15.12 3.25 -1.17
N HIS A 271 -14.53 3.00 0.00
CA HIS A 271 -14.79 3.79 1.21
C HIS A 271 -13.99 5.09 1.16
N VAL A 272 -14.63 6.17 1.58
CA VAL A 272 -14.01 7.46 1.85
C VAL A 272 -14.16 7.75 3.33
N ALA A 273 -13.05 8.08 3.98
CA ALA A 273 -13.01 8.44 5.39
C ALA A 273 -12.54 9.88 5.57
N LEU A 274 -13.16 10.62 6.49
CA LEU A 274 -12.73 11.92 6.98
C LEU A 274 -12.29 11.77 8.43
N TRP A 275 -11.07 12.20 8.73
CA TRP A 275 -10.47 12.05 10.04
C TRP A 275 -9.96 13.40 10.57
N THR A 276 -10.31 13.70 11.81
CA THR A 276 -9.77 14.81 12.58
C THR A 276 -8.83 14.26 13.65
N PRO A 277 -7.52 14.59 13.63
CA PRO A 277 -6.60 14.15 14.66
C PRO A 277 -6.97 14.79 16.01
N PRO A 278 -6.72 14.12 17.14
CA PRO A 278 -6.86 14.75 18.44
C PRO A 278 -5.93 15.99 18.52
N SER A 279 -6.48 17.12 18.98
CA SER A 279 -5.73 18.34 19.28
C SER A 279 -5.71 18.56 20.79
N GLU A 280 -4.63 19.12 21.33
CA GLU A 280 -4.56 19.54 22.74
C GLU A 280 -5.71 20.53 23.08
N SER A 281 -6.16 21.32 22.11
CA SER A 281 -7.28 22.27 22.26
C SER A 281 -8.65 21.59 22.32
N SER A 282 -8.82 20.43 21.69
CA SER A 282 -10.11 19.71 21.60
C SER A 282 -10.36 18.79 22.80
N MET A 283 -9.37 18.52 23.66
CA MET A 283 -9.60 17.75 24.89
C MET A 283 -10.61 18.38 25.86
N LYS A 284 -10.99 19.66 25.66
CA LYS A 284 -11.96 20.37 26.52
C LYS A 284 -13.37 20.46 25.95
N LYS A 285 -13.62 20.05 24.70
CA LYS A 285 -14.96 20.08 24.08
C LYS A 285 -15.40 18.65 23.72
N ASP A 286 -16.51 18.24 24.32
CA ASP A 286 -17.33 17.04 24.08
C ASP A 286 -16.60 15.74 23.69
N PRO A 287 -16.32 14.84 24.65
CA PRO A 287 -15.69 13.53 24.40
C PRO A 287 -16.57 12.53 23.63
N SER A 288 -17.72 12.95 23.10
CA SER A 288 -18.71 12.09 22.45
C SER A 288 -18.65 12.07 20.93
N ALA A 289 -18.03 13.06 20.28
CA ALA A 289 -17.97 13.10 18.82
C ALA A 289 -16.85 12.18 18.31
N SER A 290 -17.20 11.18 17.50
CA SER A 290 -16.20 10.29 16.90
C SER A 290 -15.27 11.09 15.97
N PRO A 291 -13.93 10.96 16.09
CA PRO A 291 -12.98 11.73 15.27
C PRO A 291 -12.90 11.28 13.80
N LEU A 292 -13.73 10.31 13.41
CA LEU A 292 -13.67 9.60 12.14
C LEU A 292 -15.08 9.43 11.58
N ALA A 293 -15.27 9.87 10.35
CA ALA A 293 -16.46 9.67 9.55
C ALA A 293 -16.13 8.82 8.33
N ILE A 294 -16.94 7.81 7.99
CA ILE A 294 -16.67 6.92 6.85
C ILE A 294 -17.96 6.68 6.08
N TYR A 295 -17.96 6.93 4.79
CA TYR A 295 -19.05 6.60 3.88
C TYR A 295 -18.52 5.83 2.66
N ARG A 296 -19.41 5.21 1.88
CA ARG A 296 -19.02 4.37 0.75
C ARG A 296 -19.69 4.82 -0.56
N PRO A 297 -19.12 5.80 -1.27
CA PRO A 297 -19.68 6.25 -2.54
C PRO A 297 -19.48 5.24 -3.69
N TYR A 298 -18.48 4.35 -3.59
CA TYR A 298 -18.08 3.49 -4.72
C TYR A 298 -17.99 2.01 -4.36
N ARG A 299 -17.89 1.18 -5.41
CA ARG A 299 -17.68 -0.27 -5.27
C ARG A 299 -16.23 -0.70 -5.55
N THR A 300 -15.45 0.16 -6.19
CA THR A 300 -14.07 -0.07 -6.62
C THR A 300 -13.14 0.96 -5.97
N PRO A 301 -11.81 0.90 -6.17
CA PRO A 301 -10.89 1.79 -5.46
C PRO A 301 -11.12 3.28 -5.73
N VAL A 302 -11.03 4.09 -4.67
CA VAL A 302 -11.08 5.55 -4.76
C VAL A 302 -9.77 6.08 -5.31
N SER A 303 -9.75 6.47 -6.58
CA SER A 303 -8.52 6.79 -7.31
C SER A 303 -7.93 8.15 -6.95
N GLN A 304 -8.76 9.17 -6.70
CA GLN A 304 -8.32 10.51 -6.34
C GLN A 304 -9.34 11.18 -5.40
N LEU A 305 -8.83 12.05 -4.52
CA LEU A 305 -9.61 12.96 -3.67
C LEU A 305 -9.13 14.40 -3.90
N ILE A 306 -10.05 15.35 -4.02
CA ILE A 306 -9.79 16.77 -4.23
C ILE A 306 -10.78 17.58 -3.39
N PHE A 307 -10.29 18.52 -2.61
CA PHE A 307 -11.11 19.57 -2.01
C PHE A 307 -11.07 20.80 -2.92
N PRO A 308 -12.07 21.03 -3.80
CA PRO A 308 -12.12 22.25 -4.62
C PRO A 308 -12.37 23.50 -3.77
N ASP A 309 -13.05 23.33 -2.64
CA ASP A 309 -13.33 24.35 -1.65
C ASP A 309 -13.34 23.72 -0.24
N SER A 310 -13.58 24.52 0.80
CA SER A 310 -13.64 24.05 2.20
C SER A 310 -14.97 23.38 2.58
N THR A 311 -15.90 23.23 1.63
CA THR A 311 -17.27 22.74 1.86
C THR A 311 -17.58 21.45 1.12
N LYS A 312 -16.79 21.08 0.12
CA LYS A 312 -17.05 19.96 -0.78
C LYS A 312 -15.83 19.10 -0.96
N LEU A 313 -16.06 17.80 -1.08
CA LEU A 313 -15.05 16.81 -1.43
C LEU A 313 -15.43 16.16 -2.76
N VAL A 314 -14.57 16.29 -3.76
CA VAL A 314 -14.70 15.57 -5.03
C VAL A 314 -13.83 14.33 -4.97
N SER A 315 -14.44 13.19 -5.27
CA SER A 315 -13.79 11.90 -5.35
C SER A 315 -13.97 11.30 -6.74
N SER A 316 -13.02 10.46 -7.16
CA SER A 316 -13.13 9.65 -8.37
C SER A 316 -12.82 8.19 -8.08
N SER A 317 -13.30 7.30 -8.95
CA SER A 317 -13.20 5.86 -8.74
C SER A 317 -12.85 5.10 -10.01
N PHE A 318 -12.25 3.93 -9.83
CA PHE A 318 -11.95 2.99 -10.91
C PHE A 318 -13.20 2.36 -11.55
N ASP A 319 -14.40 2.65 -11.04
CA ASP A 319 -15.67 2.29 -11.70
C ASP A 319 -16.06 3.27 -12.82
N GLY A 320 -15.29 4.34 -13.02
CA GLY A 320 -15.57 5.34 -14.05
C GLY A 320 -16.43 6.50 -13.57
N THR A 321 -16.74 6.57 -12.28
CA THR A 321 -17.58 7.63 -11.70
C THR A 321 -16.77 8.68 -10.94
N VAL A 322 -17.31 9.91 -10.93
CA VAL A 322 -16.84 11.03 -10.12
C VAL A 322 -18.03 11.51 -9.30
N SER A 323 -17.85 11.59 -7.98
CA SER A 323 -18.88 12.08 -7.06
C SER A 323 -18.39 13.28 -6.28
N GLU A 324 -19.33 14.12 -5.90
CA GLU A 324 -19.14 15.30 -5.07
C GLU A 324 -19.93 15.07 -3.78
N PHE A 325 -19.23 15.16 -2.65
CA PHE A 325 -19.78 15.08 -1.32
C PHE A 325 -19.83 16.47 -0.70
N ASP A 326 -21.03 16.94 -0.40
CA ASP A 326 -21.25 18.20 0.30
C ASP A 326 -21.12 17.96 1.81
N LEU A 327 -20.13 18.61 2.44
CA LEU A 327 -19.86 18.46 3.87
C LEU A 327 -20.95 19.10 4.74
N ARG A 328 -21.65 20.13 4.26
CA ARG A 328 -22.72 20.81 5.01
C ARG A 328 -24.01 20.01 4.95
N ALA A 329 -24.40 19.58 3.75
CA ALA A 329 -25.61 18.80 3.56
C ALA A 329 -25.45 17.33 3.98
N ALA A 330 -24.22 16.84 4.07
CA ALA A 330 -23.89 15.42 4.23
C ALA A 330 -24.43 14.55 3.08
N GLU A 331 -24.53 15.12 1.87
CA GLU A 331 -25.11 14.45 0.71
C GLU A 331 -24.05 14.16 -0.35
N THR A 332 -24.14 12.97 -0.96
CA THR A 332 -23.29 12.58 -2.09
C THR A 332 -24.08 12.72 -3.39
N SER A 333 -23.50 13.41 -4.38
CA SER A 333 -24.05 13.56 -5.72
C SER A 333 -23.07 13.04 -6.77
N VAL A 334 -23.56 12.33 -7.78
CA VAL A 334 -22.72 11.89 -8.92
C VAL A 334 -22.61 13.04 -9.91
N VAL A 335 -21.38 13.48 -10.20
CA VAL A 335 -21.05 14.56 -11.13
C VAL A 335 -20.85 14.00 -12.54
N TYR A 336 -20.13 12.88 -12.63
CA TYR A 336 -19.82 12.23 -13.91
C TYR A 336 -19.89 10.71 -13.75
N ASP A 337 -20.38 10.06 -14.79
CA ASP A 337 -20.48 8.62 -14.89
C ASP A 337 -20.09 8.21 -16.32
N ALA A 338 -18.98 7.49 -16.43
CA ALA A 338 -18.51 6.91 -17.68
C ALA A 338 -19.38 5.70 -18.04
N SER A 339 -20.40 5.90 -18.89
CA SER A 339 -21.33 4.85 -19.33
C SER A 339 -20.65 3.65 -20.02
N ASP A 340 -19.39 3.80 -20.44
CA ASP A 340 -18.57 2.80 -21.12
C ASP A 340 -17.61 2.05 -20.19
N SER A 341 -17.75 2.19 -18.86
CA SER A 341 -16.99 1.47 -17.83
C SER A 341 -15.47 1.71 -17.82
N ALA A 342 -14.98 2.74 -18.51
CA ALA A 342 -13.56 3.11 -18.46
C ALA A 342 -13.21 3.65 -17.06
N GLY A 343 -12.35 2.93 -16.34
CA GLY A 343 -12.03 3.25 -14.95
C GLY A 343 -11.16 4.50 -14.82
N ILE A 344 -11.55 5.44 -13.95
CA ILE A 344 -10.79 6.68 -13.72
C ILE A 344 -9.64 6.40 -12.75
N SER A 345 -8.42 6.63 -13.21
CA SER A 345 -7.18 6.40 -12.47
C SER A 345 -6.66 7.62 -11.70
N SER A 346 -6.99 8.83 -12.14
CA SER A 346 -6.61 10.09 -11.50
C SER A 346 -7.53 11.21 -11.99
N LEU A 347 -7.69 12.24 -11.17
CA LEU A 347 -8.51 13.42 -11.44
C LEU A 347 -7.69 14.67 -11.08
N VAL A 348 -7.84 15.74 -11.85
CA VAL A 348 -7.25 17.04 -11.51
C VAL A 348 -8.20 18.16 -11.91
N ALA A 349 -8.27 19.22 -11.12
CA ALA A 349 -8.99 20.43 -11.49
C ALA A 349 -8.37 21.03 -12.76
N ALA A 350 -9.22 21.44 -13.70
CA ALA A 350 -8.80 22.28 -14.80
C ALA A 350 -8.74 23.74 -14.34
N SER A 351 -8.02 24.59 -15.06
CA SER A 351 -7.89 26.02 -14.78
C SER A 351 -9.25 26.74 -14.80
N THR A 352 -10.21 26.20 -15.53
CA THR A 352 -11.62 26.55 -15.37
C THR A 352 -12.20 25.84 -14.15
N ALA A 353 -12.59 26.60 -13.10
CA ALA A 353 -13.05 26.13 -11.79
C ALA A 353 -14.20 25.09 -11.77
N GLN A 354 -14.84 24.84 -12.91
CA GLN A 354 -15.96 23.90 -13.05
C GLN A 354 -15.62 22.67 -13.88
N CYS A 355 -14.37 22.50 -14.30
CA CYS A 355 -13.96 21.37 -15.12
C CYS A 355 -12.86 20.54 -14.46
N TYR A 356 -12.82 19.26 -14.78
CA TYR A 356 -11.78 18.33 -14.35
C TYR A 356 -11.22 17.55 -15.53
N TYR A 357 -9.92 17.27 -15.51
CA TYR A 357 -9.34 16.23 -16.34
C TYR A 357 -9.32 14.91 -15.58
N ALA A 358 -9.90 13.87 -16.15
CA ALA A 358 -9.89 12.51 -15.64
C ALA A 358 -9.04 11.63 -16.57
N SER A 359 -8.02 10.96 -16.02
CA SER A 359 -7.28 9.93 -16.78
C SER A 359 -7.93 8.57 -16.63
N CYS A 360 -7.96 7.80 -17.71
CA CYS A 360 -8.66 6.51 -17.77
C CYS A 360 -7.70 5.33 -18.05
N ASP A 361 -8.18 4.12 -17.76
CA ASP A 361 -7.48 2.86 -17.98
C ASP A 361 -7.37 2.42 -19.44
N ASP A 362 -8.25 2.91 -20.31
CA ASP A 362 -8.25 2.75 -21.76
C ASP A 362 -7.21 3.63 -22.50
N GLY A 363 -6.45 4.45 -21.76
CA GLY A 363 -5.46 5.37 -22.33
C GLY A 363 -6.02 6.73 -22.75
N THR A 364 -7.31 6.97 -22.48
CA THR A 364 -7.95 8.27 -22.71
C THR A 364 -7.76 9.23 -21.53
N VAL A 365 -7.88 10.52 -21.83
CA VAL A 365 -8.14 11.56 -20.84
C VAL A 365 -9.45 12.23 -21.19
N ARG A 366 -10.31 12.44 -20.20
CA ARG A 366 -11.64 13.03 -20.35
C ARG A 366 -11.69 14.39 -19.68
N LEU A 367 -12.22 15.39 -20.37
CA LEU A 367 -12.57 16.68 -19.80
C LEU A 367 -14.03 16.65 -19.36
N ILE A 368 -14.24 16.75 -18.05
CA ILE A 368 -15.53 16.72 -17.39
C ILE A 368 -15.90 18.16 -17.04
N ASP A 369 -17.06 18.65 -17.45
CA ASP A 369 -17.62 19.93 -17.02
C ASP A 369 -18.80 19.69 -16.07
N ARG A 370 -18.70 20.16 -14.82
CA ARG A 370 -19.71 20.01 -13.76
C ARG A 370 -21.06 20.61 -14.12
N ARG A 371 -21.07 21.61 -15.01
CA ARG A 371 -22.30 22.30 -15.43
C ARG A 371 -23.08 21.52 -16.48
N THR A 372 -22.43 20.57 -17.14
CA THR A 372 -23.06 19.77 -18.20
C THR A 372 -23.78 18.58 -17.57
N LYS A 373 -24.95 18.21 -18.12
CA LYS A 373 -25.67 17.02 -17.65
C LYS A 373 -24.79 15.76 -17.76
N ARG A 374 -24.90 14.88 -16.76
CA ARG A 374 -24.12 13.63 -16.57
C ARG A 374 -23.81 12.92 -17.90
N GLY A 375 -22.52 12.66 -18.15
CA GLY A 375 -22.05 11.78 -19.24
C GLY A 375 -21.52 12.46 -20.51
N LYS A 376 -21.62 13.79 -20.66
CA LYS A 376 -21.03 14.51 -21.81
C LYS A 376 -19.69 15.15 -21.44
N GLY A 377 -18.60 14.40 -21.60
CA GLY A 377 -17.23 14.92 -21.51
C GLY A 377 -16.51 14.81 -22.85
N SER A 378 -15.56 15.71 -23.12
CA SER A 378 -14.68 15.56 -24.29
C SER A 378 -13.66 14.47 -24.00
N ILE A 379 -13.55 13.50 -24.92
CA ILE A 379 -12.63 12.36 -24.79
C ILE A 379 -11.44 12.57 -25.72
N TYR A 380 -10.23 12.41 -25.18
CA TYR A 380 -8.97 12.54 -25.90
C TYR A 380 -8.18 11.23 -25.80
N GLN A 381 -7.94 10.56 -26.93
CA GLN A 381 -7.02 9.41 -26.96
C GLN A 381 -5.58 9.94 -26.96
N LEU A 382 -4.89 9.80 -25.82
CA LEU A 382 -3.55 10.34 -25.61
C LEU A 382 -2.47 9.26 -25.55
N HIS A 383 -2.80 8.09 -25.00
CA HIS A 383 -1.87 6.98 -24.82
C HIS A 383 -2.44 5.66 -25.36
N GLU A 384 -1.57 4.68 -25.65
CA GLU A 384 -1.98 3.33 -26.08
C GLU A 384 -2.39 2.42 -24.91
N LYS A 385 -2.03 2.82 -23.69
CA LYS A 385 -2.31 2.07 -22.45
C LYS A 385 -2.81 3.03 -21.39
N LYS A 386 -3.37 2.45 -20.33
CA LYS A 386 -3.75 3.12 -19.08
C LYS A 386 -2.85 4.30 -18.73
N VAL A 387 -3.47 5.47 -18.67
CA VAL A 387 -2.88 6.66 -18.06
C VAL A 387 -3.04 6.51 -16.55
N ASN A 388 -1.96 6.60 -15.79
CA ASN A 388 -1.98 6.50 -14.34
C ASN A 388 -2.27 7.85 -13.67
N THR A 389 -1.74 8.95 -14.21
CA THR A 389 -1.98 10.30 -13.69
C THR A 389 -2.16 11.31 -14.80
N VAL A 390 -2.98 12.31 -14.53
CA VAL A 390 -3.09 13.55 -15.30
C VAL A 390 -2.87 14.73 -14.36
N HIS A 391 -2.13 15.74 -14.80
CA HIS A 391 -1.89 16.95 -14.03
C HIS A 391 -1.81 18.17 -14.96
N GLN A 392 -2.59 19.21 -14.70
CA GLN A 392 -2.47 20.47 -15.43
C GLN A 392 -1.31 21.29 -14.84
N HIS A 393 -0.64 22.06 -15.69
CA HIS A 393 0.35 23.03 -15.24
C HIS A 393 -0.35 24.21 -14.54
N PRO A 394 0.10 24.64 -13.35
CA PRO A 394 -0.63 25.62 -12.55
C PRO A 394 -0.63 27.04 -13.14
N SER A 395 0.41 27.43 -13.90
CA SER A 395 0.52 28.75 -14.54
C SER A 395 0.27 28.73 -16.06
N LEU A 396 0.20 27.53 -16.67
CA LEU A 396 0.07 27.37 -18.11
C LEU A 396 -1.16 26.51 -18.39
N ASP A 397 -2.33 27.14 -18.48
CA ASP A 397 -3.63 26.50 -18.66
C ASP A 397 -3.69 25.50 -19.83
N PHE A 398 -2.89 25.71 -20.87
CA PHE A 398 -2.87 24.81 -22.01
C PHE A 398 -2.04 23.55 -21.76
N CYS A 399 -1.15 23.51 -20.77
CA CYS A 399 -0.21 22.41 -20.60
C CYS A 399 -0.77 21.35 -19.65
N VAL A 400 -0.89 20.12 -20.15
CA VAL A 400 -1.33 18.95 -19.38
C VAL A 400 -0.27 17.87 -19.44
N ALA A 401 0.16 17.36 -18.30
CA ALA A 401 1.05 16.21 -18.19
C ALA A 401 0.26 14.93 -17.97
N THR A 402 0.68 13.84 -18.62
CA THR A 402 0.13 12.50 -18.41
C THR A 402 1.25 11.48 -18.23
N ALA A 403 1.08 10.54 -17.31
CA ALA A 403 2.00 9.42 -17.09
C ALA A 403 1.30 8.09 -17.38
N SER A 404 1.93 7.17 -18.11
CA SER A 404 1.26 5.97 -18.61
C SER A 404 1.99 4.64 -18.36
N LEU A 405 1.22 3.55 -18.43
CA LEU A 405 1.72 2.17 -18.51
C LEU A 405 2.51 1.88 -19.79
N ASP A 406 2.39 2.72 -20.83
CA ASP A 406 3.17 2.60 -22.07
C ASP A 406 4.65 2.95 -21.91
N ARG A 407 5.04 3.41 -20.71
CA ARG A 407 6.40 3.82 -20.31
C ARG A 407 6.79 5.21 -20.77
N THR A 408 5.81 6.07 -21.03
CA THR A 408 6.03 7.46 -21.40
C THR A 408 5.34 8.41 -20.42
N VAL A 409 5.96 9.58 -20.25
CA VAL A 409 5.28 10.78 -19.79
C VAL A 409 5.15 11.71 -20.99
N CYS A 410 3.94 12.21 -21.25
CA CYS A 410 3.67 13.13 -22.34
C CYS A 410 3.16 14.46 -21.81
N LEU A 411 3.63 15.56 -22.41
CA LEU A 411 3.06 16.89 -22.20
C LEU A 411 2.20 17.25 -23.41
N TRP A 412 1.01 17.80 -23.16
CA TRP A 412 0.01 18.07 -24.19
C TRP A 412 -0.35 19.55 -24.20
N ASP A 413 -0.73 20.05 -25.38
CA ASP A 413 -1.38 21.35 -25.54
C ASP A 413 -2.89 21.15 -25.61
N ALA A 414 -3.61 21.47 -24.54
CA ALA A 414 -5.05 21.30 -24.43
C ALA A 414 -5.84 22.03 -25.51
N ARG A 415 -5.28 23.10 -26.10
CA ARG A 415 -5.90 23.82 -27.22
C ARG A 415 -5.81 23.06 -28.53
N LYS A 416 -4.88 22.10 -28.64
CA LYS A 416 -4.66 21.25 -29.81
C LYS A 416 -5.17 19.82 -29.60
N MET A 417 -5.64 19.49 -28.39
CA MET A 417 -6.24 18.19 -28.11
C MET A 417 -7.59 18.05 -28.81
N SER A 418 -7.84 16.90 -29.41
CA SER A 418 -9.10 16.56 -30.08
C SER A 418 -9.42 15.08 -29.91
N SER A 419 -10.66 14.67 -30.23
CA SER A 419 -11.04 13.25 -30.23
C SER A 419 -10.40 12.43 -31.36
N LYS A 420 -9.57 13.05 -32.20
CA LYS A 420 -8.79 12.39 -33.26
C LYS A 420 -7.37 12.10 -32.77
N LYS A 421 -6.42 12.02 -33.70
CA LYS A 421 -4.99 11.84 -33.40
C LYS A 421 -4.46 13.07 -32.68
N ASN A 422 -3.89 12.84 -31.49
CA ASN A 422 -3.20 13.86 -30.71
C ASN A 422 -1.68 13.69 -30.84
N THR A 423 -0.97 14.81 -30.81
CA THR A 423 0.51 14.84 -30.84
C THR A 423 1.02 15.54 -29.58
N PRO A 424 1.87 14.89 -28.77
CA PRO A 424 2.40 15.51 -27.57
C PRO A 424 3.39 16.62 -27.93
N LEU A 425 3.47 17.62 -27.06
CA LEU A 425 4.50 18.67 -27.09
C LEU A 425 5.88 18.12 -26.74
N VAL A 426 5.91 17.22 -25.76
CA VAL A 426 7.11 16.56 -25.26
C VAL A 426 6.74 15.12 -24.95
N THR A 427 7.61 14.18 -25.30
CA THR A 427 7.55 12.79 -24.88
C THR A 427 8.81 12.43 -24.11
N LEU A 428 8.65 12.04 -22.85
CA LEU A 428 9.73 11.66 -21.95
C LEU A 428 9.70 10.13 -21.74
N PRO A 429 10.66 9.38 -22.31
CA PRO A 429 10.68 7.93 -22.22
C PRO A 429 11.24 7.45 -20.87
N HIS A 430 10.60 6.42 -20.31
CA HIS A 430 11.06 5.68 -19.12
C HIS A 430 11.36 4.21 -19.46
N HIS A 431 12.16 3.53 -18.63
CA HIS A 431 12.48 2.12 -18.88
C HIS A 431 11.33 1.17 -18.49
N ARG A 432 10.45 1.61 -17.59
CA ARG A 432 9.28 0.88 -17.10
C ARG A 432 8.07 1.82 -17.00
N SER A 433 6.91 1.26 -16.63
CA SER A 433 5.67 2.00 -16.43
C SER A 433 5.89 3.16 -15.46
N VAL A 434 5.25 4.29 -15.74
CA VAL A 434 5.36 5.51 -14.93
C VAL A 434 4.16 5.60 -14.01
N ASN A 435 4.38 5.71 -12.69
CA ASN A 435 3.31 5.76 -11.70
C ASN A 435 2.64 7.14 -11.67
N CYS A 436 3.43 8.21 -11.67
CA CYS A 436 2.89 9.57 -11.65
C CYS A 436 3.83 10.57 -12.34
N ALA A 437 3.24 11.70 -12.77
CA ALA A 437 3.92 12.90 -13.22
C ALA A 437 3.16 14.13 -12.71
N TYR A 438 3.81 14.97 -11.91
CA TYR A 438 3.19 16.14 -11.27
C TYR A 438 4.08 17.39 -11.41
N PHE A 439 3.48 18.50 -11.80
CA PHE A 439 4.14 19.81 -11.83
C PHE A 439 4.26 20.39 -10.42
N SER A 440 5.32 21.16 -10.16
CA SER A 440 5.45 21.97 -8.95
C SER A 440 4.25 22.91 -8.83
N PRO A 441 3.78 23.21 -7.62
CA PRO A 441 2.64 24.09 -7.43
C PRO A 441 2.98 25.53 -7.81
N ARG A 442 1.95 26.31 -8.15
CA ARG A 442 1.99 27.73 -8.59
C ARG A 442 2.71 28.02 -9.90
N ASP A 443 4.02 27.83 -9.94
CA ASP A 443 4.83 28.22 -11.11
C ASP A 443 4.93 27.12 -12.16
N GLY A 444 4.84 25.86 -11.72
CA GLY A 444 5.05 24.68 -12.56
C GLY A 444 6.48 24.50 -13.06
N ALA A 445 7.45 25.20 -12.48
CA ALA A 445 8.87 25.24 -12.88
C ALA A 445 9.56 23.86 -12.87
N TRP A 446 9.02 22.90 -12.12
CA TRP A 446 9.53 21.53 -12.12
C TRP A 446 8.44 20.53 -12.47
N LEU A 447 8.81 19.48 -13.20
CA LEU A 447 8.00 18.27 -13.36
C LEU A 447 8.74 17.11 -12.69
N VAL A 448 8.08 16.45 -11.74
CA VAL A 448 8.59 15.23 -11.11
C VAL A 448 7.83 14.03 -11.64
N THR A 449 8.57 13.01 -12.07
CA THR A 449 8.03 11.73 -12.53
C THR A 449 8.57 10.59 -11.70
N VAL A 450 7.71 9.61 -11.40
CA VAL A 450 8.06 8.44 -10.57
C VAL A 450 7.88 7.17 -11.39
N GLY A 451 8.99 6.54 -11.77
CA GLY A 451 8.99 5.32 -12.58
C GLY A 451 9.05 4.03 -11.76
N GLN A 452 8.49 2.95 -12.29
CA GLN A 452 8.64 1.58 -11.74
C GLN A 452 10.04 0.99 -12.01
N ASP A 453 10.89 1.70 -12.75
CA ASP A 453 12.30 1.41 -12.94
C ASP A 453 13.17 1.81 -11.73
N SER A 454 12.53 2.22 -10.63
CA SER A 454 13.19 2.65 -9.39
C SER A 454 14.00 3.94 -9.55
N TYR A 455 13.46 4.87 -10.35
CA TYR A 455 13.97 6.22 -10.47
C TYR A 455 12.87 7.26 -10.25
N ILE A 456 13.30 8.40 -9.73
CA ILE A 456 12.58 9.66 -9.77
C ILE A 456 13.34 10.54 -10.76
N ASP A 457 12.64 11.09 -11.74
CA ASP A 457 13.22 12.04 -12.68
C ASP A 457 12.61 13.42 -12.42
N MET A 458 13.46 14.44 -12.34
CA MET A 458 13.06 15.84 -12.16
C MET A 458 13.46 16.61 -13.40
N PHE A 459 12.51 17.26 -14.04
CA PHE A 459 12.70 18.06 -15.25
C PHE A 459 12.43 19.51 -14.94
N ASP A 460 13.33 20.39 -15.34
CA ASP A 460 13.11 21.82 -15.35
C ASP A 460 12.21 22.17 -16.54
N THR A 461 11.21 23.02 -16.34
CA THR A 461 10.16 23.31 -17.34
C THR A 461 10.06 24.77 -17.84
N PRO A 462 10.99 25.71 -17.60
CA PRO A 462 10.82 27.12 -17.99
C PRO A 462 10.68 27.29 -19.50
N SER A 463 11.26 26.39 -20.29
CA SER A 463 11.08 26.34 -21.75
C SER A 463 9.63 26.15 -22.21
N LEU A 464 8.74 25.65 -21.34
CA LEU A 464 7.30 25.58 -21.62
C LEU A 464 6.64 26.96 -21.58
N SER A 465 7.12 27.83 -20.69
CA SER A 465 6.57 29.18 -20.46
C SER A 465 6.93 30.16 -21.58
N GLU A 466 8.07 29.96 -22.23
CA GLU A 466 8.52 30.79 -23.37
C GLU A 466 7.72 30.54 -24.65
N ARG A 467 6.89 29.49 -24.67
CA ARG A 467 6.23 29.00 -25.88
C ARG A 467 4.99 29.79 -26.24
N LYS A 468 4.90 30.20 -27.51
CA LYS A 468 3.68 30.79 -28.09
C LYS A 468 2.81 29.72 -28.75
N THR A 469 1.52 30.05 -28.92
CA THR A 469 0.53 29.21 -29.62
C THR A 469 0.94 28.84 -31.04
N SER A 470 1.61 29.78 -31.74
CA SER A 470 2.12 29.66 -33.09
C SER A 470 3.27 28.67 -33.24
N ASP A 471 3.94 28.32 -32.15
CA ASP A 471 5.20 27.58 -32.22
C ASP A 471 4.94 26.09 -32.46
N THR A 472 5.50 25.59 -33.56
CA THR A 472 5.36 24.19 -34.00
C THR A 472 6.64 23.38 -33.80
N SER A 473 7.73 24.02 -33.38
CA SER A 473 9.00 23.35 -33.09
C SER A 473 8.88 22.37 -31.92
N PRO A 474 9.58 21.22 -31.97
CA PRO A 474 9.59 20.27 -30.86
C PRO A 474 10.27 20.90 -29.64
N ILE A 475 9.67 20.71 -28.47
CA ILE A 475 10.25 21.14 -27.20
C ILE A 475 11.12 20.00 -26.67
N THR A 476 12.31 20.33 -26.22
CA THR A 476 13.12 19.41 -25.40
C THR A 476 13.24 20.02 -24.02
N LEU A 477 12.88 19.24 -23.00
CA LEU A 477 13.19 19.64 -21.64
C LEU A 477 14.69 19.42 -21.40
N PRO A 478 15.36 20.30 -20.64
CA PRO A 478 16.77 20.17 -20.29
C PRO A 478 17.06 18.84 -19.55
N ASN A 479 18.35 18.52 -19.42
CA ASN A 479 18.82 17.27 -18.81
C ASN A 479 18.17 17.01 -17.45
N SER A 480 17.47 15.87 -17.34
CA SER A 480 16.77 15.51 -16.13
C SER A 480 17.72 15.17 -14.99
N VAL A 481 17.35 15.58 -13.78
CA VAL A 481 18.00 15.11 -12.57
C VAL A 481 17.39 13.78 -12.20
N ARG A 482 18.06 12.69 -12.62
CA ARG A 482 17.66 11.31 -12.31
C ARG A 482 18.23 10.86 -10.96
N VAL A 483 17.34 10.40 -10.09
CA VAL A 483 17.64 9.92 -8.73
C VAL A 483 17.16 8.49 -8.56
N ARG A 484 18.05 7.60 -8.12
CA ARG A 484 17.66 6.22 -7.79
C ARG A 484 16.79 6.22 -6.54
N HIS A 485 15.65 5.56 -6.61
CA HIS A 485 14.69 5.50 -5.52
C HIS A 485 13.89 4.19 -5.58
N ASN A 486 13.85 3.41 -4.50
CA ASN A 486 13.18 2.10 -4.51
C ASN A 486 11.65 2.24 -4.60
N ASN A 487 11.13 2.19 -5.82
CA ASN A 487 9.71 2.27 -6.17
C ASN A 487 9.01 0.91 -6.31
N ILE A 488 9.67 -0.19 -5.90
CA ILE A 488 9.18 -1.56 -6.14
C ILE A 488 8.18 -1.95 -5.05
N THR A 489 6.93 -1.49 -5.19
CA THR A 489 5.86 -1.75 -4.21
C THR A 489 5.22 -3.14 -4.33
N GLY A 490 5.51 -3.87 -5.41
CA GLY A 490 4.91 -5.17 -5.69
C GLY A 490 3.39 -5.08 -5.92
N ARG A 491 2.67 -6.14 -5.51
CA ARG A 491 1.21 -6.28 -5.65
C ARG A 491 0.44 -5.68 -4.47
N TRP A 492 1.07 -5.63 -3.30
CA TRP A 492 0.37 -5.45 -2.01
C TRP A 492 0.37 -4.01 -1.49
N LEU A 493 1.10 -3.09 -2.12
CA LEU A 493 1.08 -1.66 -1.81
C LEU A 493 0.53 -0.84 -2.97
N THR A 494 0.03 0.35 -2.66
CA THR A 494 -0.33 1.35 -3.69
C THR A 494 0.96 1.78 -4.37
N LYS A 495 0.89 2.14 -5.65
CA LYS A 495 2.06 2.70 -6.32
C LYS A 495 2.45 4.01 -5.64
N LEU A 496 3.76 4.27 -5.53
CA LEU A 496 4.25 5.48 -4.85
C LEU A 496 4.00 6.68 -5.75
N HIS A 497 3.41 7.71 -5.15
CA HIS A 497 3.18 9.00 -5.79
C HIS A 497 4.04 10.05 -5.10
N ALA A 498 4.61 10.97 -5.89
CA ALA A 498 5.19 12.19 -5.36
C ALA A 498 4.07 13.17 -5.00
N ALA A 499 4.21 13.89 -3.90
CA ALA A 499 3.30 14.96 -3.52
C ALA A 499 4.10 16.22 -3.19
N TRP A 500 3.82 17.31 -3.91
CA TRP A 500 4.46 18.60 -3.70
C TRP A 500 3.95 19.30 -2.45
N ASP A 501 4.80 20.11 -1.81
CA ASP A 501 4.40 21.02 -0.74
C ASP A 501 3.79 22.29 -1.36
N PRO A 502 2.49 22.59 -1.14
CA PRO A 502 1.84 23.80 -1.66
C PRO A 502 2.54 25.10 -1.20
N LYS A 503 3.22 25.05 -0.05
CA LYS A 503 3.92 26.18 0.56
C LYS A 503 5.32 26.40 -0.03
N ARG A 504 5.94 25.34 -0.55
CA ARG A 504 7.33 25.30 -1.01
C ARG A 504 7.40 24.63 -2.39
N PRO A 505 7.36 25.41 -3.49
CA PRO A 505 7.19 24.86 -4.83
C PRO A 505 8.34 23.94 -5.27
N ASN A 506 9.50 24.01 -4.61
CA ASN A 506 10.64 23.14 -4.91
C ASN A 506 10.68 21.87 -4.06
N GLN A 507 9.75 21.63 -3.13
CA GLN A 507 9.80 20.47 -2.23
C GLN A 507 8.68 19.47 -2.48
N PHE A 508 9.01 18.18 -2.47
CA PHE A 508 8.03 17.10 -2.56
C PHE A 508 8.39 15.92 -1.66
N VAL A 509 7.37 15.17 -1.25
CA VAL A 509 7.48 13.98 -0.42
C VAL A 509 7.13 12.74 -1.23
N ILE A 510 7.83 11.64 -0.95
CA ILE A 510 7.55 10.33 -1.52
C ILE A 510 7.83 9.23 -0.49
N GLY A 511 7.02 8.17 -0.47
CA GLY A 511 7.33 6.99 0.33
C GLY A 511 8.55 6.24 -0.21
N CYS A 512 9.21 5.41 0.58
CA CYS A 512 10.36 4.62 0.13
C CYS A 512 10.25 3.16 0.58
N MET A 513 10.59 2.22 -0.31
CA MET A 513 10.59 0.77 0.00
C MET A 513 11.90 0.27 0.63
N GLU A 514 12.90 1.13 0.80
CA GLU A 514 14.15 0.77 1.46
C GLU A 514 13.98 0.61 2.98
N GLN A 515 14.84 -0.19 3.60
CA GLN A 515 14.86 -0.42 5.05
C GLN A 515 15.96 0.44 5.72
N PRO A 516 15.71 1.02 6.91
CA PRO A 516 14.42 1.05 7.62
C PRO A 516 13.37 1.85 6.85
N ARG A 517 12.11 1.43 6.99
CA ARG A 517 10.98 2.05 6.30
C ARG A 517 10.91 3.55 6.60
N ARG A 518 10.69 4.36 5.56
CA ARG A 518 10.72 5.82 5.66
C ARG A 518 9.93 6.50 4.56
N ILE A 519 9.61 7.76 4.78
CA ILE A 519 9.25 8.71 3.72
C ILE A 519 10.40 9.68 3.51
N GLN A 520 10.62 10.12 2.29
CA GLN A 520 11.73 10.98 1.91
C GLN A 520 11.18 12.29 1.34
N ILE A 521 11.75 13.40 1.78
CA ILE A 521 11.48 14.74 1.25
C ILE A 521 12.64 15.13 0.36
N PHE A 522 12.34 15.48 -0.88
CA PHE A 522 13.31 15.93 -1.88
C PHE A 522 13.10 17.40 -2.19
N ARG A 523 14.19 18.06 -2.57
CA ARG A 523 14.14 19.35 -3.26
C ARG A 523 14.39 19.12 -4.74
N ALA A 524 13.58 19.73 -5.58
CA ALA A 524 13.71 19.67 -7.02
C ALA A 524 15.13 20.10 -7.45
N GLY A 525 15.68 19.41 -8.45
CA GLY A 525 17.05 19.60 -8.91
C GLY A 525 18.15 18.98 -8.03
N ARG A 526 17.86 18.51 -6.81
CA ARG A 526 18.84 17.84 -5.95
C ARG A 526 18.75 16.33 -6.06
N ARG A 527 19.92 15.65 -6.03
CA ARG A 527 20.00 14.18 -6.13
C ARG A 527 19.82 13.44 -4.82
N ARG A 528 19.90 14.13 -3.69
CA ARG A 528 19.76 13.55 -2.35
C ARG A 528 18.50 14.08 -1.69
N PRO A 529 17.81 13.25 -0.89
CA PRO A 529 16.70 13.74 -0.08
C PRO A 529 17.23 14.80 0.90
N VAL A 530 16.43 15.84 1.11
CA VAL A 530 16.67 16.85 2.15
C VAL A 530 16.43 16.22 3.52
N ARG A 531 15.37 15.40 3.64
CA ARG A 531 14.98 14.73 4.88
C ARG A 531 14.56 13.29 4.63
N GLU A 532 14.79 12.47 5.63
CA GLU A 532 14.21 11.14 5.73
C GLU A 532 13.44 11.04 7.04
N LEU A 533 12.13 10.80 6.96
CA LEU A 533 11.28 10.68 8.15
C LEU A 533 11.10 9.20 8.47
N LYS A 534 11.50 8.84 9.70
CA LYS A 534 11.48 7.49 10.27
C LYS A 534 10.78 7.56 11.63
N SER A 535 10.05 6.52 11.96
CA SER A 535 9.41 6.35 13.27
C SER A 535 9.30 4.86 13.56
N ASP A 536 9.34 4.48 14.83
CA ASP A 536 9.09 3.09 15.24
C ASP A 536 7.61 2.71 15.03
N ASN A 537 6.73 3.70 15.01
CA ASN A 537 5.30 3.53 14.76
C ASN A 537 4.97 3.34 13.27
N PHE A 538 6.00 3.23 12.42
CA PHE A 538 5.91 3.03 10.97
C PHE A 538 5.64 1.56 10.61
N ALA A 539 4.44 1.08 10.96
CA ALA A 539 4.03 -0.32 10.79
C ALA A 539 4.08 -0.80 9.32
N SER A 540 3.85 0.08 8.35
CA SER A 540 4.00 -0.20 6.91
C SER A 540 4.28 1.08 6.11
N VAL A 541 4.74 0.94 4.88
CA VAL A 541 5.16 2.08 4.04
C VAL A 541 3.98 2.99 3.71
N HIS A 542 4.13 4.28 3.99
CA HIS A 542 3.19 5.32 3.55
C HIS A 542 3.37 5.53 2.05
N SER A 543 2.50 4.90 1.28
CA SER A 543 2.62 4.83 -0.19
C SER A 543 2.10 6.10 -0.85
N ILE A 544 1.08 6.71 -0.23
CA ILE A 544 0.46 7.96 -0.65
C ILE A 544 0.67 8.96 0.49
N ASN A 545 1.11 10.16 0.14
CA ASN A 545 1.38 11.23 1.10
C ASN A 545 0.76 12.53 0.59
N ALA A 546 0.46 13.46 1.49
CA ALA A 546 0.00 14.80 1.15
C ALA A 546 0.59 15.80 2.15
N PHE A 547 0.91 17.00 1.69
CA PHE A 547 1.23 18.13 2.57
C PHE A 547 -0.04 18.89 2.89
N HIS A 548 -0.12 19.42 4.11
CA HIS A 548 -1.17 20.36 4.46
C HIS A 548 -0.92 21.71 3.75
N PRO A 549 -1.96 22.36 3.18
CA PRO A 549 -1.80 23.63 2.44
C PRO A 549 -1.20 24.77 3.27
N HIS A 550 -1.63 24.95 4.53
CA HIS A 550 -1.17 26.06 5.38
C HIS A 550 -0.24 25.66 6.55
N LEU A 551 -0.41 24.48 7.14
CA LEU A 551 0.34 24.02 8.32
C LEU A 551 1.55 23.14 7.95
N GLU A 552 2.51 23.01 8.88
CA GLU A 552 3.64 22.08 8.77
C GLU A 552 3.22 20.65 9.11
N LEU A 553 2.34 20.07 8.30
CA LEU A 553 1.81 18.72 8.48
C LEU A 553 1.96 17.88 7.21
N ILE A 554 2.23 16.58 7.38
CA ILE A 554 2.22 15.60 6.29
C ILE A 554 1.31 14.45 6.68
N ALA A 555 0.30 14.15 5.86
CA ALA A 555 -0.50 12.94 6.02
C ALA A 555 0.11 11.81 5.17
N GLY A 556 0.21 10.61 5.74
CA GLY A 556 0.67 9.40 5.06
C GLY A 556 -0.34 8.27 5.17
N GLY A 557 -0.69 7.66 4.04
CA GLY A 557 -1.61 6.52 3.96
C GLY A 557 -0.89 5.23 3.57
N ASN A 558 -1.27 4.11 4.20
CA ASN A 558 -0.60 2.83 4.01
C ASN A 558 -1.50 1.70 3.46
N SER A 559 -0.90 0.53 3.19
CA SER A 559 -1.59 -0.62 2.61
C SER A 559 -2.55 -1.34 3.56
N SER A 560 -2.49 -1.02 4.85
CA SER A 560 -3.37 -1.56 5.87
C SER A 560 -4.54 -0.61 6.19
N GLY A 561 -4.71 0.50 5.48
CA GLY A 561 -5.80 1.44 5.76
C GLY A 561 -5.59 2.33 6.98
N ARG A 562 -4.34 2.46 7.45
CA ARG A 562 -4.00 3.41 8.50
C ARG A 562 -3.52 4.72 7.90
N LEU A 563 -3.98 5.82 8.48
CA LEU A 563 -3.46 7.17 8.28
C LEU A 563 -2.49 7.51 9.42
N ALA A 564 -1.48 8.28 9.07
CA ALA A 564 -0.51 8.84 10.01
C ALA A 564 -0.33 10.32 9.70
N LEU A 565 -0.31 11.15 10.75
CA LEU A 565 -0.09 12.59 10.63
C LEU A 565 1.27 12.96 11.22
N TRP A 566 2.18 13.41 10.37
CA TRP A 566 3.49 13.92 10.79
C TRP A 566 3.37 15.39 11.14
N ARG A 567 3.78 15.75 12.35
CA ARG A 567 3.78 17.13 12.83
C ARG A 567 5.18 17.74 12.72
N GLY A 568 5.29 18.82 11.95
CA GLY A 568 6.51 19.59 11.76
C GLY A 568 6.73 20.63 12.85
N LYS A 569 7.94 20.72 13.37
CA LYS A 569 8.40 21.76 14.31
C LYS A 569 9.64 22.43 13.74
N LYS A 570 9.69 23.76 13.74
CA LYS A 570 10.89 24.51 13.36
C LYS A 570 11.98 24.31 14.42
N THR A 571 13.18 23.93 13.97
CA THR A 571 14.35 23.73 14.83
C THR A 571 14.84 25.07 15.40
N GLU A 572 15.33 25.05 16.64
CA GLU A 572 15.71 26.29 17.35
C GLU A 572 16.85 27.08 16.69
N LYS A 573 17.65 26.44 15.83
CA LYS A 573 18.77 27.09 15.12
C LYS A 573 18.31 28.21 14.18
N ASP A 574 17.07 28.19 13.70
CA ASP A 574 16.52 29.24 12.82
C ASP A 574 15.62 30.25 13.55
N LYS A 575 15.20 30.00 14.80
CA LYS A 575 14.61 31.03 15.68
C LYS A 575 15.60 32.17 15.92
N VAL A 576 16.87 31.83 16.14
CA VAL A 576 17.96 32.80 16.37
C VAL A 576 18.22 33.67 15.13
N LYS A 577 18.08 33.13 13.91
CA LYS A 577 18.21 33.93 12.68
C LYS A 577 17.04 34.88 12.47
N THR A 578 15.81 34.46 12.77
CA THR A 578 14.63 35.33 12.61
C THR A 578 14.62 36.45 13.66
N GLU A 579 15.07 36.19 14.89
CA GLU A 579 15.24 37.22 15.91
C GLU A 579 16.45 38.13 15.64
N GLY A 580 17.55 37.60 15.12
CA GLY A 580 18.74 38.36 14.72
C GLY A 580 18.51 39.30 13.53
N VAL A 581 17.61 38.95 12.61
CA VAL A 581 17.22 39.83 11.49
C VAL A 581 16.26 40.93 11.94
N LYS A 582 15.40 40.67 12.93
CA LYS A 582 14.54 41.71 13.53
C LYS A 582 15.36 42.75 14.31
N THR A 583 16.40 42.33 15.04
CA THR A 583 17.28 43.26 15.77
C THR A 583 18.18 44.08 14.84
N ARG A 584 18.61 43.54 13.68
CA ARG A 584 19.39 44.31 12.69
C ARG A 584 18.61 45.32 11.86
N ARG A 585 17.27 45.29 11.88
CA ARG A 585 16.42 46.30 11.23
C ARG A 585 15.97 47.43 12.18
N GLN A 586 16.35 47.35 13.46
CA GLN A 586 16.07 48.39 14.48
C GLN A 586 17.35 49.01 15.08
N GLY A 587 18.51 48.75 14.49
CA GLY A 587 19.81 49.30 14.92
C GLY A 587 20.34 50.37 14.00
#